data_AF-A0A7S4S2W3-F1
#
_entry.id   AF-A0A7S4S2W3-F1
#
_cell.length_a   1.000
_cell.length_b   1.000
_cell.length_c   1.000
_cell.angle_alpha   90.00
_cell.angle_beta   90.00
_cell.angle_gamma   90.00
#
_symmetry.space_group_name_H-M   'P 1'
#
loop_
_entity.id
_entity.type
_entity.pdbx_description
1 polymer ?
#
loop_
_entity_poly.entity_id
_entity_poly.type
_entity_poly.pdbx_seq_one_letter_code
_entity_poly.pdbx_strand_id
1 'polypeptide(L)'
;DALVNKMKLRFKDSVDQMGSSMEQCIDNVKDSMDRMRTSMEPVFDNVKSSLLRMRTAVSVNIREGVTQRSLQDHGTDLIEGGITKQETVPATEETSLLSDCNDTTSYNESDNASETSQSEQENTDINVPMSEVPQQLGSPNPLIILPGLSFHLLPMLRWVPLRWLAIILISVMENTKRALSRSFPGTVIFAKAPGHDDIEAFGEERGELWKMREGTENNVLLSLKSVPLEICQKVEVEMNDFSSKISAQQQRRCCGKRNKRINALVSSDMIHPSDLGYDFFGRHIATAILEQWNKDG
;
A
#
# COMPACT_ATOMS: atom_id res chain seq x y z
N ASP A 1 -53.81 -22.72 40.81
CA ASP A 1 -52.44 -23.20 41.11
C ASP A 1 -51.85 -24.18 40.09
N ALA A 2 -52.52 -25.29 39.75
CA ALA A 2 -51.97 -26.27 38.80
C ALA A 2 -51.59 -25.70 37.42
N LEU A 3 -52.43 -24.81 36.86
CA LEU A 3 -52.16 -24.15 35.57
C LEU A 3 -50.92 -23.24 35.63
N VAL A 4 -50.75 -22.50 36.72
CA VAL A 4 -49.61 -21.59 36.93
C VAL A 4 -48.31 -22.39 37.05
N ASN A 5 -48.33 -23.52 37.76
CA ASN A 5 -47.16 -24.40 37.84
C ASN A 5 -46.80 -24.99 36.48
N LYS A 6 -47.79 -25.39 35.67
CA LYS A 6 -47.57 -25.88 34.30
C LYS A 6 -46.97 -24.81 33.38
N MET A 7 -47.40 -23.55 33.50
CA MET A 7 -46.84 -22.44 32.73
C MET A 7 -45.41 -22.10 33.16
N LYS A 8 -45.11 -22.09 34.47
CA LYS A 8 -43.75 -21.88 34.99
C LYS A 8 -42.78 -22.95 34.49
N LEU A 9 -43.21 -24.22 34.46
CA LEU A 9 -42.38 -25.32 33.96
C LEU A 9 -42.06 -25.15 32.48
N ARG A 10 -43.06 -24.86 31.63
CA ARG A 10 -42.84 -24.61 30.19
C ARG A 10 -41.95 -23.40 29.91
N PHE A 11 -42.09 -22.34 30.71
CA PHE A 11 -41.24 -21.17 30.57
C PHE A 11 -39.79 -21.50 30.91
N LYS A 12 -39.55 -22.25 31.99
CA LYS A 12 -38.21 -22.70 32.36
C LYS A 12 -37.59 -23.56 31.26
N ASP A 13 -38.32 -24.56 30.76
CA ASP A 13 -37.84 -25.44 29.68
C ASP A 13 -37.47 -24.63 28.42
N SER A 14 -38.26 -23.61 28.08
CA SER A 14 -37.98 -22.73 26.94
C SER A 14 -36.73 -21.86 27.14
N VAL A 15 -36.49 -21.37 28.37
CA VAL A 15 -35.29 -20.59 28.70
C VAL A 15 -34.05 -21.48 28.67
N ASP A 16 -34.13 -22.68 29.24
CA ASP A 16 -33.04 -23.65 29.24
C ASP A 16 -32.70 -24.10 27.81
N GLN A 17 -33.70 -24.32 26.96
CA GLN A 17 -33.51 -24.63 25.53
C GLN A 17 -32.85 -23.47 24.76
N MET A 18 -33.25 -22.23 25.04
CA MET A 18 -32.64 -21.05 24.43
C MET A 18 -31.18 -20.88 24.87
N GLY A 19 -30.88 -21.12 26.16
CA GLY A 19 -29.52 -21.11 26.69
C GLY A 19 -28.62 -22.12 25.97
N SER A 20 -29.07 -23.38 25.86
CA SER A 20 -28.33 -24.43 25.16
C SER A 20 -28.10 -24.12 23.67
N SER A 21 -29.10 -23.57 22.98
CA SER A 21 -28.95 -23.14 21.59
C SER A 21 -27.95 -22.00 21.41
N MET A 22 -27.87 -21.10 22.40
CA MET A 22 -26.94 -19.98 22.37
C MET A 22 -25.50 -20.42 22.65
N GLU A 23 -25.30 -21.34 23.60
CA GLU A 23 -24.00 -21.97 23.86
C GLU A 23 -23.49 -22.71 22.62
N GLN A 24 -24.35 -23.52 21.97
CA GLN A 24 -23.99 -24.20 20.73
C GLN A 24 -23.61 -23.21 19.59
N CYS A 25 -24.28 -22.05 19.53
CA CYS A 25 -23.93 -21.00 18.57
C CYS A 25 -22.54 -20.41 18.87
N ILE A 26 -22.24 -20.14 20.14
CA ILE A 26 -20.94 -19.63 20.58
C ILE A 26 -19.83 -20.62 20.24
N ASP A 27 -20.03 -21.91 20.54
CA ASP A 27 -19.05 -22.95 20.23
C ASP A 27 -18.83 -23.09 18.72
N ASN A 28 -19.90 -23.07 17.91
CA ASN A 28 -19.77 -23.09 16.46
C ASN A 28 -18.99 -21.90 15.89
N VAL A 29 -19.19 -20.69 16.45
CA VAL A 29 -18.44 -19.49 16.07
C VAL A 29 -16.97 -19.64 16.47
N LYS A 30 -16.70 -20.14 17.68
CA LYS A 30 -15.35 -20.39 18.18
C LYS A 30 -14.60 -21.41 17.31
N ASP A 31 -15.22 -22.54 17.00
CA ASP A 31 -14.68 -23.54 16.07
C ASP A 31 -14.44 -22.97 14.68
N SER A 32 -15.33 -22.11 14.19
CA SER A 32 -15.14 -21.42 12.91
C SER A 32 -13.96 -20.46 12.95
N MET A 33 -13.75 -19.75 14.06
CA MET A 33 -12.61 -18.85 14.23
C MET A 33 -11.31 -19.62 14.35
N ASP A 34 -11.29 -20.75 15.06
CA ASP A 34 -10.12 -21.59 15.22
C ASP A 34 -9.73 -22.26 13.89
N ARG A 35 -10.70 -22.77 13.12
CA ARG A 35 -10.44 -23.26 11.75
C ARG A 35 -9.88 -22.18 10.83
N MET A 36 -10.41 -20.96 10.92
CA MET A 36 -9.91 -19.83 10.14
C MET A 36 -8.48 -19.48 10.57
N ARG A 37 -8.21 -19.46 11.88
CA ARG A 37 -6.88 -19.21 12.43
C ARG A 37 -5.86 -20.23 11.91
N THR A 38 -6.15 -21.52 12.03
CA THR A 38 -5.27 -22.60 11.52
C THR A 38 -5.08 -22.50 10.01
N SER A 39 -6.15 -22.19 9.26
CA SER A 39 -6.06 -22.01 7.81
C SER A 39 -5.22 -20.79 7.41
N MET A 40 -5.16 -19.77 8.26
CA MET A 40 -4.45 -18.52 7.99
C MET A 40 -3.00 -18.51 8.46
N GLU A 41 -2.62 -19.39 9.38
CA GLU A 41 -1.25 -19.55 9.88
C GLU A 41 -0.20 -19.64 8.76
N PRO A 42 -0.36 -20.47 7.70
CA PRO A 42 0.61 -20.50 6.60
C PRO A 42 0.68 -19.18 5.80
N VAL A 43 -0.42 -18.42 5.74
CA VAL A 43 -0.44 -17.10 5.08
C VAL A 43 0.39 -16.12 5.89
N PHE A 44 0.24 -16.11 7.22
CA PHE A 44 1.04 -15.26 8.10
C PHE A 44 2.52 -15.62 8.05
N ASP A 45 2.87 -16.90 8.00
CA ASP A 45 4.25 -17.35 7.86
C ASP A 45 4.88 -16.95 6.52
N ASN A 46 4.11 -17.02 5.43
CA ASN A 46 4.54 -16.54 4.12
C ASN A 46 4.76 -15.01 4.11
N VAL A 47 3.85 -14.24 4.70
CA VAL A 47 3.99 -12.77 4.82
C VAL A 47 5.20 -12.43 5.67
N LYS A 48 5.40 -13.10 6.81
CA LYS A 48 6.56 -12.91 7.70
C LYS A 48 7.86 -13.23 6.97
N SER A 49 7.90 -14.33 6.23
CA SER A 49 9.06 -14.73 5.42
C SER A 49 9.37 -13.71 4.32
N SER A 50 8.34 -13.19 3.64
CA SER A 50 8.48 -12.16 2.61
C SER A 50 8.99 -10.83 3.18
N LEU A 51 8.45 -10.40 4.33
CA LEU A 51 8.96 -9.23 5.05
C LEU A 51 10.41 -9.39 5.49
N LEU A 52 10.81 -10.60 5.93
CA LEU A 52 12.19 -10.88 6.30
C LEU A 52 13.12 -10.77 5.08
N ARG A 53 12.72 -11.34 3.92
CA ARG A 53 13.47 -11.22 2.66
C ARG A 53 13.62 -9.77 2.23
N MET A 54 12.54 -8.99 2.31
CA MET A 54 12.55 -7.57 1.97
C MET A 54 13.49 -6.78 2.89
N ARG A 55 13.45 -7.05 4.21
CA ARG A 55 14.37 -6.44 5.18
C ARG A 55 15.84 -6.76 4.87
N THR A 56 16.14 -8.02 4.53
CA THR A 56 17.49 -8.43 4.14
C THR A 56 17.94 -7.72 2.86
N ALA A 57 17.10 -7.68 1.82
CA ALA A 57 17.41 -7.00 0.56
C ALA A 57 17.67 -5.49 0.74
N VAL A 58 16.85 -4.81 1.55
CA VAL A 58 17.06 -3.39 1.88
C VAL A 58 18.38 -3.20 2.64
N SER A 59 18.71 -4.09 3.57
CA SER A 59 19.96 -4.00 4.34
C SER A 59 21.21 -4.18 3.47
N VAL A 60 21.14 -5.09 2.48
CA VAL A 60 22.21 -5.31 1.50
C VAL A 60 22.40 -4.07 0.62
N ASN A 61 21.32 -3.52 0.05
CA ASN A 61 21.39 -2.33 -0.81
C ASN A 61 21.94 -1.10 -0.08
N ILE A 62 21.60 -0.92 1.21
CA ILE A 62 22.16 0.18 2.01
C ILE A 62 23.67 -0.01 2.20
N ARG A 63 24.13 -1.23 2.49
CA ARG A 63 25.56 -1.52 2.70
C ARG A 63 26.37 -1.30 1.41
N GLU A 64 25.85 -1.75 0.28
CA GLU A 64 26.50 -1.56 -1.03
C GLU A 64 26.52 -0.08 -1.45
N GLY A 65 25.43 0.65 -1.23
CA GLY A 65 25.37 2.09 -1.52
C GLY A 65 26.34 2.93 -0.66
N VAL A 66 26.56 2.57 0.61
CA VAL A 66 27.56 3.22 1.47
C VAL A 66 28.98 2.92 1.01
N THR A 67 29.24 1.69 0.56
CA THR A 67 30.59 1.28 0.11
C THR A 67 30.97 1.94 -1.22
N GLN A 68 30.01 2.10 -2.15
CA GLN A 68 30.26 2.81 -3.41
C GLN A 68 30.53 4.31 -3.22
N ARG A 69 29.87 4.98 -2.26
CA ARG A 69 30.17 6.39 -1.96
C ARG A 69 31.55 6.58 -1.32
N SER A 70 31.97 5.65 -0.46
CA SER A 70 33.30 5.71 0.15
C SER A 70 34.46 5.58 -0.86
N LEU A 71 34.22 4.97 -2.03
CA LEU A 71 35.22 4.80 -3.09
C LEU A 71 35.27 5.96 -4.10
N GLN A 72 34.23 6.80 -4.16
CA GLN A 72 34.22 7.99 -5.02
C GLN A 72 34.75 9.26 -4.33
N ASP A 73 34.80 9.29 -3.00
CA ASP A 73 35.24 10.47 -2.23
C ASP A 73 36.74 10.48 -1.88
N HIS A 74 37.54 9.61 -2.51
CA HIS A 74 39.01 9.54 -2.34
C HIS A 74 39.80 9.79 -3.64
N GLY A 75 39.14 10.36 -4.65
CA GLY A 75 39.74 10.72 -5.93
C GLY A 75 40.01 12.20 -6.07
N THR A 76 40.69 12.86 -5.12
CA THR A 76 41.47 14.10 -5.29
C THR A 76 41.96 14.59 -3.93
N ASP A 77 43.13 14.13 -3.47
CA ASP A 77 44.10 15.03 -2.83
C ASP A 77 45.43 14.32 -2.46
N LEU A 78 46.50 15.00 -2.85
CA LEU A 78 47.92 14.93 -2.44
C LEU A 78 48.70 13.62 -2.70
N ILE A 79 49.70 13.63 -3.59
CA ILE A 79 51.05 14.25 -3.47
C ILE A 79 51.85 13.69 -2.27
N GLU A 80 52.79 12.82 -2.66
CA GLU A 80 54.08 12.47 -2.06
C GLU A 80 54.37 12.77 -0.58
N GLY A 81 54.69 11.70 0.17
CA GLY A 81 55.63 11.82 1.29
C GLY A 81 55.60 10.73 2.36
N GLY A 82 56.41 9.68 2.19
CA GLY A 82 57.21 9.10 3.29
C GLY A 82 56.60 8.02 4.21
N ILE A 83 56.99 6.76 3.96
CA ILE A 83 57.60 5.76 4.89
C ILE A 83 57.10 5.82 6.36
N THR A 84 56.50 4.78 6.97
CA THR A 84 57.20 3.60 7.53
C THR A 84 56.21 2.55 8.10
N LYS A 85 56.62 1.26 8.02
CA LYS A 85 56.40 0.11 8.94
C LYS A 85 55.04 -0.63 9.03
N GLN A 86 55.07 -1.82 8.39
CA GLN A 86 54.61 -3.14 8.84
C GLN A 86 53.95 -3.26 10.24
N GLU A 87 52.79 -3.92 10.27
CA GLU A 87 52.54 -5.02 11.20
C GLU A 87 51.56 -6.03 10.59
N THR A 88 51.80 -7.30 10.89
CA THR A 88 51.22 -8.52 10.29
C THR A 88 50.33 -9.21 11.34
N VAL A 89 49.67 -10.33 10.96
CA VAL A 89 49.09 -11.40 11.82
C VAL A 89 47.55 -11.32 11.96
N PRO A 90 46.79 -12.44 11.99
CA PRO A 90 46.65 -13.47 10.96
C PRO A 90 45.16 -13.84 10.71
N ALA A 91 44.98 -14.80 9.81
CA ALA A 91 43.72 -15.44 9.43
C ALA A 91 42.92 -16.05 10.58
N THR A 92 41.60 -16.11 10.40
CA THR A 92 40.75 -17.14 11.02
C THR A 92 39.79 -17.66 9.97
N GLU A 93 39.85 -18.97 9.79
CA GLU A 93 39.07 -19.81 8.87
C GLU A 93 37.61 -19.97 9.33
N GLU A 94 36.87 -20.76 8.53
CA GLU A 94 35.52 -21.28 8.71
C GLU A 94 34.42 -20.46 7.99
N THR A 95 33.52 -21.02 7.18
CA THR A 95 33.21 -22.42 6.88
C THR A 95 32.46 -22.46 5.54
N SER A 96 32.86 -23.37 4.67
CA SER A 96 32.14 -23.80 3.48
C SER A 96 30.96 -24.70 3.85
N LEU A 97 29.74 -24.39 3.40
CA LEU A 97 28.69 -25.39 3.23
C LEU A 97 27.93 -25.14 1.92
N LEU A 98 28.04 -26.15 1.05
CA LEU A 98 27.17 -26.41 -0.09
C LEU A 98 25.70 -26.49 0.35
N SER A 99 24.80 -26.03 -0.51
CA SER A 99 23.61 -26.82 -0.85
C SER A 99 23.05 -26.38 -2.18
N ASP A 100 23.12 -27.30 -3.13
CA ASP A 100 22.48 -27.27 -4.44
C ASP A 100 20.96 -27.08 -4.32
N CYS A 101 20.39 -26.29 -5.23
CA CYS A 101 18.98 -26.34 -5.59
C CYS A 101 18.87 -26.19 -7.12
N ASN A 102 19.16 -27.30 -7.82
CA ASN A 102 18.61 -27.52 -9.16
C ASN A 102 17.16 -27.95 -8.97
N ASP A 103 16.20 -27.13 -9.40
CA ASP A 103 14.84 -27.61 -9.65
C ASP A 103 14.45 -27.32 -11.09
N THR A 104 14.53 -28.40 -11.85
CA THR A 104 14.17 -28.53 -13.25
C THR A 104 12.67 -28.81 -13.33
N THR A 105 11.84 -27.79 -13.52
CA THR A 105 10.46 -28.02 -14.00
C THR A 105 10.45 -28.01 -15.52
N SER A 106 10.59 -29.20 -16.09
CA SER A 106 10.23 -29.50 -17.48
C SER A 106 8.71 -29.46 -17.62
N TYR A 107 8.18 -28.47 -18.35
CA TYR A 107 6.84 -28.54 -18.91
C TYR A 107 6.97 -28.74 -20.42
N ASN A 108 6.51 -29.92 -20.85
CA ASN A 108 6.45 -30.32 -22.24
C ASN A 108 5.51 -29.40 -23.04
N GLU A 109 6.07 -28.87 -24.13
CA GLU A 109 5.51 -28.86 -25.48
C GLU A 109 4.06 -29.31 -25.64
N SER A 110 3.24 -28.41 -26.17
CA SER A 110 2.13 -28.76 -27.03
C SER A 110 2.10 -27.75 -28.17
N ASP A 111 2.50 -28.25 -29.33
CA ASP A 111 2.45 -27.60 -30.63
C ASP A 111 1.06 -27.03 -30.94
N ASN A 112 1.04 -25.81 -31.46
CA ASN A 112 0.21 -25.52 -32.62
C ASN A 112 0.76 -24.32 -33.38
N ALA A 113 1.32 -24.64 -34.55
CA ALA A 113 1.71 -23.71 -35.58
C ALA A 113 0.49 -23.03 -36.19
N SER A 114 0.59 -21.72 -36.39
CA SER A 114 0.10 -21.07 -37.62
C SER A 114 0.79 -19.72 -37.80
N GLU A 115 1.79 -19.73 -38.69
CA GLU A 115 1.96 -18.80 -39.83
C GLU A 115 0.74 -17.88 -40.08
N THR A 116 0.81 -16.61 -40.47
CA THR A 116 1.83 -15.76 -41.10
C THR A 116 1.23 -14.35 -41.13
N SER A 117 2.01 -13.29 -40.96
CA SER A 117 2.06 -12.14 -41.89
C SER A 117 2.91 -11.00 -41.35
N GLN A 118 3.81 -10.57 -42.22
CA GLN A 118 4.76 -9.48 -42.12
C GLN A 118 4.05 -8.12 -42.10
N SER A 119 4.53 -7.19 -41.28
CA SER A 119 4.32 -5.75 -41.46
C SER A 119 5.37 -4.98 -40.65
N GLU A 120 6.40 -4.58 -41.41
CA GLU A 120 7.10 -3.29 -41.35
C GLU A 120 7.56 -2.76 -39.98
N GLN A 121 8.85 -2.99 -39.76
CA GLN A 121 9.75 -2.13 -39.00
C GLN A 121 9.58 -0.66 -39.38
N GLU A 122 9.11 0.15 -38.42
CA GLU A 122 9.45 1.57 -38.34
C GLU A 122 10.16 1.81 -37.01
N ASN A 123 11.48 1.55 -37.00
CA ASN A 123 12.39 1.97 -35.96
C ASN A 123 12.54 3.50 -36.05
N THR A 124 11.74 4.22 -35.27
CA THR A 124 12.09 5.59 -34.88
C THR A 124 12.78 5.51 -33.52
N ASP A 125 14.11 5.42 -33.57
CA ASP A 125 14.97 5.75 -32.44
C ASP A 125 14.74 7.23 -32.08
N ILE A 126 13.72 7.49 -31.29
CA ILE A 126 13.55 8.78 -30.62
C ILE A 126 14.57 8.80 -29.50
N ASN A 127 15.78 9.18 -29.88
CA ASN A 127 16.85 9.57 -28.99
C ASN A 127 16.41 10.89 -28.34
N VAL A 128 15.50 10.81 -27.35
CA VAL A 128 15.13 11.97 -26.53
C VAL A 128 16.39 12.33 -25.76
N PRO A 129 17.03 13.48 -26.03
CA PRO A 129 18.14 13.92 -25.21
C PRO A 129 17.59 14.04 -23.80
N MET A 130 18.05 13.14 -22.93
CA MET A 130 17.77 13.13 -21.51
C MET A 130 18.38 14.42 -20.97
N SER A 131 17.59 15.49 -21.05
CA SER A 131 17.95 16.84 -20.68
C SER A 131 18.56 16.76 -19.29
N GLU A 132 19.84 17.08 -19.20
CA GLU A 132 20.60 17.13 -17.96
C GLU A 132 19.85 18.06 -17.02
N VAL A 133 19.07 17.46 -16.13
CA VAL A 133 18.39 18.17 -15.05
C VAL A 133 19.53 18.81 -14.26
N PRO A 134 19.60 20.15 -14.19
CA PRO A 134 20.67 20.83 -13.49
C PRO A 134 20.73 20.27 -12.08
N GLN A 135 21.83 19.60 -11.74
CA GLN A 135 22.08 19.14 -10.38
C GLN A 135 22.29 20.38 -9.52
N GLN A 136 21.21 20.89 -8.95
CA GLN A 136 21.26 21.98 -7.97
C GLN A 136 22.01 21.47 -6.75
N LEU A 137 23.25 21.93 -6.65
CA LEU A 137 24.16 21.77 -5.54
C LEU A 137 23.51 22.36 -4.28
N GLY A 138 23.10 21.49 -3.36
CA GLY A 138 22.33 21.83 -2.15
C GLY A 138 20.97 21.12 -2.04
N SER A 139 20.73 20.06 -2.81
CA SER A 139 19.42 19.42 -2.92
C SER A 139 18.91 18.88 -1.57
N PRO A 140 17.71 19.30 -1.12
CA PRO A 140 17.05 18.65 0.01
C PRO A 140 16.87 17.17 -0.34
N ASN A 141 17.24 16.28 0.59
CA ASN A 141 17.13 14.84 0.42
C ASN A 141 15.75 14.47 -0.16
N PRO A 142 15.69 13.55 -1.16
CA PRO A 142 14.42 13.17 -1.76
C PRO A 142 13.49 12.66 -0.67
N LEU A 143 12.38 13.38 -0.49
CA LEU A 143 11.43 13.12 0.58
C LEU A 143 10.50 11.96 0.18
N ILE A 144 10.67 10.82 0.82
CA ILE A 144 9.81 9.66 0.63
C ILE A 144 8.59 9.82 1.53
N ILE A 145 7.39 9.81 0.93
CA ILE A 145 6.14 9.97 1.67
C ILE A 145 5.39 8.65 1.71
N LEU A 146 5.08 8.21 2.92
CA LEU A 146 4.30 7.00 3.19
C LEU A 146 2.90 7.41 3.64
N PRO A 147 1.88 7.33 2.77
CA PRO A 147 0.52 7.68 3.15
C PRO A 147 -0.05 6.62 4.09
N GLY A 148 -0.72 7.09 5.13
CA GLY A 148 -1.50 6.27 6.04
C GLY A 148 -2.85 5.93 5.44
N LEU A 149 -3.28 4.68 5.63
CA LEU A 149 -4.58 4.20 5.13
C LEU A 149 -5.69 4.45 6.15
N SER A 150 -6.78 5.08 5.69
CA SER A 150 -7.99 5.24 6.50
C SER A 150 -8.91 4.01 6.36
N PHE A 151 -9.07 3.27 7.46
CA PHE A 151 -9.96 2.10 7.53
C PHE A 151 -11.42 2.41 7.26
N HIS A 152 -11.83 3.65 7.51
CA HIS A 152 -13.22 4.07 7.36
C HIS A 152 -13.65 4.16 5.90
N LEU A 153 -12.69 4.22 4.97
CA LEU A 153 -12.92 4.38 3.53
C LEU A 153 -12.86 3.07 2.74
N LEU A 154 -12.72 1.91 3.38
CA LEU A 154 -12.73 0.61 2.72
C LEU A 154 -14.13 -0.03 2.77
N PRO A 155 -15.03 0.29 1.82
CA PRO A 155 -16.39 -0.27 1.79
C PRO A 155 -16.42 -1.77 1.52
N MET A 156 -15.33 -2.37 1.03
CA MET A 156 -15.24 -3.80 0.72
C MET A 156 -15.28 -4.70 1.96
N LEU A 157 -15.06 -4.16 3.16
CA LEU A 157 -15.02 -4.93 4.40
C LEU A 157 -16.39 -5.05 5.07
N ARG A 158 -17.46 -5.30 4.29
CA ARG A 158 -18.81 -5.54 4.85
C ARG A 158 -18.89 -6.89 5.54
N TRP A 159 -18.05 -7.84 5.16
CA TRP A 159 -17.96 -9.16 5.76
C TRP A 159 -17.14 -9.06 7.05
N VAL A 160 -17.80 -9.28 8.18
CA VAL A 160 -17.21 -9.08 9.52
C VAL A 160 -15.87 -9.80 9.68
N PRO A 161 -15.69 -11.09 9.29
CA PRO A 161 -14.40 -11.77 9.46
C PRO A 161 -13.27 -11.14 8.64
N LEU A 162 -13.55 -10.83 7.37
CA LEU A 162 -12.60 -10.17 6.47
C LEU A 162 -12.23 -8.78 6.98
N ARG A 163 -13.19 -8.05 7.57
CA ARG A 163 -12.94 -6.74 8.19
C ARG A 163 -11.92 -6.84 9.31
N TRP A 164 -12.08 -7.80 10.21
CA TRP A 164 -11.13 -8.01 11.32
C TRP A 164 -9.73 -8.32 10.80
N LEU A 165 -9.62 -9.21 9.82
CA LEU A 165 -8.34 -9.54 9.21
C LEU A 165 -7.68 -8.32 8.56
N ALA A 166 -8.44 -7.54 7.79
CA ALA A 166 -7.94 -6.34 7.15
C ALA A 166 -7.49 -5.29 8.18
N ILE A 167 -8.22 -5.15 9.30
CA ILE A 167 -7.81 -4.29 10.42
C ILE A 167 -6.42 -4.68 10.91
N ILE A 168 -6.18 -5.97 11.13
CA ILE A 168 -4.89 -6.48 11.59
C ILE A 168 -3.79 -6.22 10.54
N LEU A 169 -4.04 -6.59 9.28
CA LEU A 169 -3.05 -6.47 8.20
C LEU A 169 -2.61 -5.02 7.98
N ILE A 170 -3.57 -4.11 7.85
CA ILE A 170 -3.26 -2.69 7.67
C ILE A 170 -2.58 -2.15 8.94
N SER A 171 -2.98 -2.56 10.15
CA SER A 171 -2.29 -2.14 11.38
C SER A 171 -0.81 -2.54 11.38
N VAL A 172 -0.48 -3.76 10.92
CA VAL A 172 0.91 -4.22 10.77
C VAL A 172 1.66 -3.38 9.75
N MET A 173 1.05 -3.11 8.59
CA MET A 173 1.65 -2.30 7.54
C MET A 173 1.88 -0.85 7.99
N GLU A 174 0.90 -0.22 8.62
CA GLU A 174 0.97 1.14 9.14
C GLU A 174 2.04 1.27 10.24
N ASN A 175 2.15 0.27 11.12
CA ASN A 175 3.23 0.21 12.11
C ASN A 175 4.60 0.09 11.45
N THR A 176 4.72 -0.68 10.36
CA THR A 176 5.96 -0.82 9.60
C THR A 176 6.35 0.49 8.91
N LYS A 177 5.39 1.17 8.26
CA LYS A 177 5.60 2.49 7.67
C LYS A 177 6.05 3.51 8.71
N ARG A 178 5.40 3.51 9.88
CA ARG A 178 5.76 4.41 11.00
C ARG A 178 7.14 4.10 11.57
N ALA A 179 7.49 2.82 11.70
CA ALA A 179 8.83 2.41 12.12
C ALA A 179 9.88 2.88 11.09
N LEU A 180 9.58 2.75 9.80
CA LEU A 180 10.47 3.21 8.72
C LEU A 180 10.69 4.73 8.78
N SER A 181 9.62 5.51 8.97
CA SER A 181 9.73 6.97 9.12
C SER A 181 10.55 7.38 10.35
N ARG A 182 10.44 6.64 11.48
CA ARG A 182 11.27 6.88 12.67
C ARG A 182 12.74 6.53 12.46
N SER A 183 13.04 5.50 11.66
CA SER A 183 14.42 5.09 11.37
C SER A 183 15.14 6.05 10.43
N PHE A 184 14.41 6.83 9.63
CA PHE A 184 14.96 7.76 8.64
C PHE A 184 14.31 9.15 8.77
N PRO A 185 14.52 9.86 9.90
CA PRO A 185 13.97 11.20 10.09
C PRO A 185 14.54 12.16 9.03
N GLY A 186 13.71 13.06 8.51
CA GLY A 186 14.08 14.02 7.46
C GLY A 186 14.07 13.45 6.03
N THR A 187 14.20 12.15 5.85
CA THR A 187 14.12 11.51 4.51
C THR A 187 12.77 10.84 4.28
N VAL A 188 12.18 10.23 5.32
CA VAL A 188 10.93 9.48 5.20
C VAL A 188 9.85 10.09 6.10
N ILE A 189 8.79 10.62 5.50
CA ILE A 189 7.62 11.13 6.20
C ILE A 189 6.52 10.09 6.17
N PHE A 190 5.96 9.79 7.33
CA PHE A 190 4.69 9.10 7.44
C PHE A 190 3.54 10.10 7.54
N ALA A 191 2.77 10.25 6.46
CA ALA A 191 1.58 11.09 6.46
C ALA A 191 0.43 10.33 7.12
N LYS A 192 0.03 10.75 8.33
CA LYS A 192 -1.02 10.06 9.10
C LYS A 192 -2.32 10.00 8.29
N ALA A 193 -3.06 8.88 8.39
CA ALA A 193 -4.37 8.75 7.77
C ALA A 193 -5.32 9.87 8.24
N PRO A 194 -6.16 10.43 7.34
CA PRO A 194 -7.14 11.44 7.71
C PRO A 194 -8.17 10.90 8.71
N GLY A 195 -8.61 11.75 9.64
CA GLY A 195 -9.64 11.41 10.61
C GLY A 195 -11.00 11.20 9.95
N HIS A 196 -11.91 10.52 10.66
CA HIS A 196 -13.28 10.37 10.16
C HIS A 196 -13.97 11.72 9.96
N ASP A 197 -13.76 12.65 10.90
CA ASP A 197 -14.34 13.99 10.89
C ASP A 197 -13.81 14.82 9.71
N ASP A 198 -12.53 14.66 9.33
CA ASP A 198 -11.94 15.37 8.18
C ASP A 198 -12.57 14.90 6.86
N ILE A 199 -12.78 13.59 6.73
CA ILE A 199 -13.42 12.96 5.58
C ILE A 199 -14.87 13.41 5.47
N GLU A 200 -15.59 13.41 6.59
CA GLU A 200 -16.99 13.86 6.63
C GLU A 200 -17.09 15.34 6.31
N ALA A 201 -16.28 16.19 6.96
CA ALA A 201 -16.25 17.63 6.71
C ALA A 201 -15.98 17.94 5.23
N PHE A 202 -14.98 17.28 4.62
CA PHE A 202 -14.67 17.49 3.22
C PHE A 202 -15.81 17.01 2.29
N GLY A 203 -16.45 15.87 2.61
CA GLY A 203 -17.64 15.39 1.89
C GLY A 203 -18.87 16.27 2.07
N GLU A 204 -18.89 17.14 3.08
CA GLU A 204 -19.89 18.17 3.32
C GLU A 204 -19.48 19.56 2.82
N GLU A 205 -18.42 19.64 2.00
CA GLU A 205 -17.90 20.88 1.43
C GLU A 205 -17.47 21.88 2.51
N ARG A 206 -16.89 21.33 3.59
CA ARG A 206 -16.47 22.05 4.80
C ARG A 206 -15.06 21.61 5.21
N GLY A 207 -14.50 22.33 6.20
CA GLY A 207 -13.18 22.03 6.76
C GLY A 207 -12.03 22.73 6.02
N GLU A 208 -10.82 22.59 6.58
CA GLU A 208 -9.63 23.29 6.08
C GLU A 208 -9.20 22.78 4.69
N LEU A 209 -9.24 21.47 4.49
CA LEU A 209 -8.89 20.84 3.20
C LEU A 209 -9.83 21.30 2.07
N TRP A 210 -11.11 21.54 2.36
CA TRP A 210 -12.04 22.08 1.36
C TRP A 210 -11.77 23.56 1.07
N LYS A 211 -11.46 24.35 2.11
CA LYS A 211 -11.05 25.75 1.91
C LYS A 211 -9.79 25.87 1.07
N MET A 212 -8.84 24.95 1.21
CA MET A 212 -7.66 24.88 0.33
C MET A 212 -8.03 24.60 -1.13
N ARG A 213 -9.15 23.89 -1.36
CA ARG A 213 -9.68 23.59 -2.70
C ARG A 213 -10.38 24.79 -3.34
N GLU A 214 -11.18 25.51 -2.57
CA GLU A 214 -11.88 26.73 -3.03
C GLU A 214 -10.96 27.94 -3.12
N GLY A 215 -9.92 27.97 -2.28
CA GLY A 215 -8.94 29.05 -2.24
C GLY A 215 -8.16 29.14 -3.55
N THR A 216 -7.83 30.37 -3.95
CA THR A 216 -6.98 30.67 -5.11
C THR A 216 -5.54 30.17 -4.98
N GLU A 217 -5.14 29.74 -3.78
CA GLU A 217 -3.84 29.12 -3.51
C GLU A 217 -3.85 27.64 -3.88
N ASN A 218 -3.94 27.35 -5.19
CA ASN A 218 -3.68 26.03 -5.77
C ASN A 218 -2.19 25.61 -5.65
N ASN A 219 -1.41 26.26 -4.78
CA ASN A 219 0.02 26.04 -4.55
C ASN A 219 0.33 24.63 -4.02
N VAL A 220 -0.70 23.87 -3.62
CA VAL A 220 -0.60 22.57 -2.95
C VAL A 220 -1.04 21.41 -3.86
N LEU A 221 -1.41 21.68 -5.11
CA LEU A 221 -1.60 20.62 -6.09
C LEU A 221 -0.23 20.00 -6.38
N LEU A 222 -0.02 18.77 -5.92
CA LEU A 222 1.07 17.93 -6.36
C LEU A 222 1.01 17.89 -7.88
N SER A 223 1.88 18.66 -8.54
CA SER A 223 2.03 18.61 -9.99
C SER A 223 2.64 17.25 -10.30
N LEU A 224 1.75 16.27 -10.54
CA LEU A 224 2.12 15.04 -11.19
C LEU A 224 2.80 15.47 -12.49
N LYS A 225 4.06 15.06 -12.66
CA LYS A 225 4.82 15.32 -13.89
C LYS A 225 3.89 15.16 -15.08
N SER A 226 3.83 16.19 -15.92
CA SER A 226 2.94 16.21 -17.06
C SER A 226 3.21 14.99 -17.93
N VAL A 227 2.29 14.04 -17.88
CA VAL A 227 2.24 12.96 -18.86
C VAL A 227 1.88 13.64 -20.19
N PRO A 228 2.58 13.33 -21.30
CA PRO A 228 2.22 13.86 -22.62
C PRO A 228 0.72 13.71 -22.90
N LEU A 229 0.12 14.75 -23.50
CA LEU A 229 -1.32 14.82 -23.75
C LEU A 229 -1.82 13.58 -24.52
N GLU A 230 -1.02 13.05 -25.44
CA GLU A 230 -1.33 11.86 -26.22
C GLU A 230 -1.57 10.62 -25.34
N ILE A 231 -0.75 10.45 -24.28
CA ILE A 231 -0.88 9.32 -23.36
C ILE A 231 -2.12 9.52 -22.48
N CYS A 232 -2.38 10.73 -22.00
CA CYS A 232 -3.60 11.04 -21.25
C CYS A 232 -4.86 10.76 -22.07
N GLN A 233 -4.90 11.21 -23.33
CA GLN A 233 -6.02 10.96 -24.24
C GLN A 233 -6.20 9.47 -24.53
N LYS A 234 -5.11 8.73 -24.73
CA LYS A 234 -5.17 7.27 -24.93
C LYS A 234 -5.77 6.56 -23.71
N VAL A 235 -5.28 6.89 -22.51
CA VAL A 235 -5.80 6.32 -21.25
C VAL A 235 -7.27 6.69 -21.05
N GLU A 236 -7.66 7.93 -21.35
CA GLU A 236 -9.05 8.39 -21.24
C GLU A 236 -9.97 7.63 -22.21
N VAL A 237 -9.57 7.42 -23.46
CA VAL A 237 -10.34 6.63 -24.43
C VAL A 237 -10.49 5.18 -23.96
N GLU A 238 -9.42 4.56 -23.47
CA GLU A 238 -9.45 3.19 -22.94
C GLU A 238 -10.35 3.08 -21.70
N MET A 239 -10.26 4.05 -20.77
CA MET A 239 -11.11 4.11 -19.58
C MET A 239 -12.58 4.32 -19.91
N ASN A 240 -12.89 5.15 -20.91
CA ASN A 240 -14.26 5.39 -21.36
C ASN A 240 -14.86 4.16 -22.04
N ASP A 241 -14.09 3.47 -22.89
CA ASP A 241 -14.50 2.21 -23.51
C ASP A 241 -14.79 1.15 -22.43
N PHE A 242 -13.90 0.97 -21.46
CA PHE A 242 -14.09 0.06 -20.34
C PHE A 242 -15.32 0.42 -19.48
N SER A 243 -15.50 1.70 -19.14
CA SER A 243 -16.61 2.18 -18.33
C SER A 243 -17.96 2.02 -19.04
N SER A 244 -18.00 2.21 -20.36
CA SER A 244 -19.21 2.01 -21.16
C SER A 244 -19.68 0.55 -21.11
N LYS A 245 -18.73 -0.40 -21.09
CA LYS A 245 -19.01 -1.84 -20.98
C LYS A 245 -19.52 -2.24 -19.60
N ILE A 246 -18.98 -1.63 -18.55
CA ILE A 246 -19.34 -1.93 -17.15
C ILE A 246 -20.67 -1.30 -16.73
N SER A 247 -20.92 -0.05 -17.12
CA SER A 247 -22.09 0.72 -16.67
C SER A 247 -23.41 0.03 -17.04
N ALA A 248 -23.50 -0.59 -18.22
CA ALA A 248 -24.67 -1.34 -18.65
C ALA A 248 -25.00 -2.55 -17.76
N GLN A 249 -23.99 -3.18 -17.14
CA GLN A 249 -24.13 -4.38 -16.33
C GLN A 249 -24.32 -4.08 -14.84
N GLN A 250 -23.69 -3.01 -14.34
CA GLN A 250 -23.58 -2.72 -12.89
C GLN A 250 -24.66 -1.74 -12.38
N GLN A 251 -25.19 -0.87 -13.25
CA GLN A 251 -26.21 0.13 -12.88
C GLN A 251 -27.56 -0.50 -12.46
N ARG A 252 -27.77 -1.79 -12.76
CA ARG A 252 -28.97 -2.54 -12.30
C ARG A 252 -28.88 -3.09 -10.87
N ARG A 253 -27.70 -3.11 -10.23
CA ARG A 253 -27.50 -3.83 -8.94
C ARG A 253 -27.19 -2.94 -7.72
N CYS A 254 -26.81 -1.68 -7.90
CA CYS A 254 -26.24 -0.87 -6.79
C CYS A 254 -27.14 0.24 -6.23
N CYS A 255 -28.40 0.34 -6.63
CA CYS A 255 -29.32 1.43 -6.25
C CYS A 255 -29.92 1.30 -4.83
N GLY A 256 -29.08 1.02 -3.82
CA GLY A 256 -29.44 1.19 -2.42
C GLY A 256 -29.28 2.65 -2.02
N LYS A 257 -30.34 3.30 -1.52
CA LYS A 257 -30.33 4.67 -0.95
C LYS A 257 -29.49 4.77 0.34
N ARG A 258 -28.19 4.51 0.31
CA ARG A 258 -27.30 4.71 1.46
C ARG A 258 -26.21 5.73 1.14
N ASN A 259 -26.03 6.66 2.09
CA ASN A 259 -24.99 7.69 2.20
C ASN A 259 -24.34 8.13 0.89
N LYS A 260 -25.07 8.95 0.12
CA LYS A 260 -24.55 9.61 -1.09
C LYS A 260 -23.24 10.38 -0.87
N ARG A 261 -22.96 10.85 0.35
CA ARG A 261 -21.85 11.78 0.63
C ARG A 261 -20.50 11.10 0.79
N ILE A 262 -20.38 10.04 1.60
CA ILE A 262 -19.10 9.28 1.75
C ILE A 262 -18.74 8.58 0.42
N ASN A 263 -19.75 8.15 -0.34
CA ASN A 263 -19.57 7.58 -1.67
C ASN A 263 -19.06 8.60 -2.70
N ALA A 264 -19.01 9.90 -2.39
CA ALA A 264 -18.48 10.88 -3.33
C ALA A 264 -16.94 10.83 -3.40
N LEU A 265 -16.27 10.32 -2.36
CA LEU A 265 -14.79 10.22 -2.29
C LEU A 265 -14.24 8.87 -2.77
N VAL A 266 -15.12 7.90 -3.00
CA VAL A 266 -14.75 6.56 -3.47
C VAL A 266 -15.41 6.35 -4.83
N SER A 267 -14.70 5.76 -5.77
CA SER A 267 -15.22 5.47 -7.10
C SER A 267 -16.35 4.42 -7.04
N SER A 268 -17.01 4.19 -8.18
CA SER A 268 -18.10 3.22 -8.30
C SER A 268 -17.69 1.77 -8.02
N ASP A 269 -16.40 1.45 -8.18
CA ASP A 269 -15.86 0.12 -7.87
C ASP A 269 -15.68 -0.13 -6.37
N MET A 270 -15.79 0.90 -5.54
CA MET A 270 -15.67 0.81 -4.08
C MET A 270 -14.26 0.41 -3.60
N ILE A 271 -13.25 0.54 -4.46
CA ILE A 271 -11.84 0.21 -4.22
C ILE A 271 -10.99 1.46 -4.32
N HIS A 272 -11.16 2.22 -5.39
CA HIS A 272 -10.32 3.38 -5.69
C HIS A 272 -10.96 4.68 -5.20
N PRO A 273 -10.15 5.71 -4.88
CA PRO A 273 -10.69 7.06 -4.73
C PRO A 273 -11.38 7.52 -6.02
N SER A 274 -12.45 8.30 -5.89
CA SER A 274 -12.97 9.09 -7.03
C SER A 274 -12.03 10.26 -7.33
N ASP A 275 -12.27 11.03 -8.40
CA ASP A 275 -11.51 12.27 -8.66
C ASP A 275 -11.51 13.22 -7.46
N LEU A 276 -12.66 13.36 -6.81
CA LEU A 276 -12.80 14.14 -5.57
C LEU A 276 -12.03 13.51 -4.41
N GLY A 277 -12.01 12.18 -4.34
CA GLY A 277 -11.19 11.44 -3.38
C GLY A 277 -9.70 11.66 -3.59
N TYR A 278 -9.22 11.61 -4.83
CA TYR A 278 -7.82 11.88 -5.16
C TYR A 278 -7.43 13.32 -4.79
N ASP A 279 -8.29 14.30 -5.06
CA ASP A 279 -8.07 15.69 -4.65
C ASP A 279 -8.00 15.82 -3.11
N PHE A 280 -8.94 15.20 -2.39
CA PHE A 280 -8.93 15.15 -0.93
C PHE A 280 -7.63 14.56 -0.37
N PHE A 281 -7.30 13.33 -0.78
CA PHE A 281 -6.12 12.62 -0.28
C PHE A 281 -4.82 13.31 -0.70
N GLY A 282 -4.77 13.85 -1.92
CA GLY A 282 -3.63 14.61 -2.42
C GLY A 282 -3.35 15.83 -1.57
N ARG A 283 -4.39 16.64 -1.27
CA ARG A 283 -4.27 17.82 -0.39
C ARG A 283 -3.90 17.46 1.04
N HIS A 284 -4.49 16.37 1.56
CA HIS A 284 -4.14 15.86 2.89
C HIS A 284 -2.65 15.48 2.99
N ILE A 285 -2.15 14.72 2.00
CA ILE A 285 -0.74 14.34 1.92
C ILE A 285 0.14 15.58 1.80
N ALA A 286 -0.21 16.50 0.91
CA ALA A 286 0.57 17.70 0.68
C ALA A 286 0.62 18.63 1.91
N THR A 287 -0.47 18.71 2.68
CA THR A 287 -0.49 19.42 3.97
C THR A 287 0.53 18.81 4.94
N ALA A 288 0.59 17.48 5.02
CA ALA A 288 1.58 16.80 5.87
C ALA A 288 3.03 17.04 5.43
N ILE A 289 3.28 17.19 4.13
CA ILE A 289 4.61 17.57 3.59
C ILE A 289 4.97 18.99 4.02
N LEU A 290 4.06 19.95 3.81
CA LEU A 290 4.27 21.35 4.16
C LEU A 290 4.50 21.53 5.65
N GLU A 291 3.73 20.83 6.49
CA GLU A 291 3.95 20.82 7.94
C GLU A 291 5.33 20.31 8.33
N GLN A 292 5.88 19.34 7.62
CA GLN A 292 7.22 18.83 7.89
C GLN A 292 8.28 19.83 7.43
N TRP A 293 8.16 20.38 6.23
CA TRP A 293 9.10 21.40 5.74
C TRP A 293 9.15 22.64 6.62
N ASN A 294 8.00 23.08 7.14
CA ASN A 294 7.92 24.20 8.08
C ASN A 294 8.53 23.89 9.47
N LYS A 295 8.72 22.62 9.83
CA LYS A 295 9.43 22.23 11.07
C LYS A 295 10.95 22.20 10.87
N ASP A 296 11.39 21.92 9.65
CA ASP A 296 12.79 21.70 9.31
C ASP A 296 13.50 22.99 8.82
N GLY A 297 12.75 24.03 8.44
CA GLY A 297 13.25 25.35 8.04
C GLY A 297 13.19 26.39 9.15
#